data_AF-A0A1G6RP53-F1
#
_entry.id   AF-A0A1G6RP53-F1
#
_cell.length_a   1.000
_cell.length_b   1.000
_cell.length_c   1.000
_cell.angle_alpha   90.00
_cell.angle_beta   90.00
_cell.angle_gamma   90.00
#
_symmetry.space_group_name_H-M   'P 1'
#
loop_
_entity.id
_entity.type
_entity.pdbx_description
1 polymer ?
#
loop_
_entity_poly.entity_id
_entity_poly.type
_entity_poly.pdbx_seq_one_letter_code
_entity_poly.pdbx_strand_id
1 'polypeptide(L)' 'MAGRPTFAEGQRQPTLRSGDLALTSVRLAGGGATAEVARRQPDGTWLWILDQPRVTG' A
#
# COMPACT_ATOMS: atom_id res chain seq x y z
N MET A 1 25.79 10.52 -20.21
CA MET A 1 25.35 9.27 -19.56
C MET A 1 24.44 9.67 -18.41
N ALA A 2 23.14 9.33 -18.44
CA ALA A 2 22.25 9.63 -17.32
C ALA A 2 22.53 8.64 -16.18
N GLY A 3 22.67 9.14 -14.95
CA GLY A 3 22.93 8.31 -13.77
C GLY A 3 21.82 7.29 -13.52
N ARG A 4 22.19 6.15 -12.92
CA ARG A 4 21.24 5.08 -12.58
C ARG A 4 20.24 5.61 -11.54
N PRO A 5 18.92 5.40 -11.71
CA PRO A 5 17.94 5.89 -10.74
C PRO A 5 18.16 5.22 -9.38
N THR A 6 18.26 6.03 -8.33
CA THR A 6 18.34 5.56 -6.94
C THR A 6 16.93 5.43 -6.40
N PHE A 7 16.53 4.21 -6.04
CA PHE A 7 15.27 3.95 -5.35
C PHE A 7 15.53 3.98 -3.84
N ALA A 8 14.86 4.88 -3.14
CA ALA A 8 14.84 4.87 -1.68
C ALA A 8 13.70 3.96 -1.20
N GLU A 9 13.98 3.09 -0.24
CA GLU A 9 12.97 2.19 0.32
C GLU A 9 11.86 2.98 1.03
N GLY A 10 10.61 2.60 0.79
CA GLY A 10 9.46 3.15 1.50
C GLY A 10 9.26 2.49 2.87
N GLN A 11 8.61 3.19 3.79
CA GLN A 11 8.31 2.69 5.13
C GLN A 11 6.92 2.05 5.16
N ARG A 12 6.89 0.72 5.29
CA ARG A 12 5.64 -0.04 5.50
C ARG A 12 4.96 0.41 6.79
N GLN A 13 3.66 0.63 6.72
CA GLN A 13 2.83 0.96 7.88
C GLN A 13 2.15 -0.29 8.44
N PRO A 14 1.74 -0.28 9.72
CA PRO A 14 0.88 -1.33 10.25
C PRO A 14 -0.39 -1.49 9.42
N THR A 15 -0.78 -2.73 9.14
CA THR A 15 -2.05 -3.00 8.46
C THR A 15 -3.22 -2.60 9.36
N LEU A 16 -4.09 -1.71 8.87
CA LEU A 16 -5.32 -1.36 9.56
C LEU A 16 -6.41 -2.33 9.15
N ARG A 17 -7.24 -2.79 10.10
CA ARG A 17 -8.35 -3.70 9.85
C ARG A 17 -9.68 -3.10 10.30
N SER A 18 -10.71 -3.28 9.50
CA SER A 18 -12.09 -2.90 9.82
C SER A 18 -13.05 -3.94 9.24
N GLY A 19 -13.62 -4.78 10.11
CA GLY A 19 -14.40 -5.95 9.68
C GLY A 19 -13.60 -6.84 8.73
N ASP A 20 -14.17 -7.11 7.56
CA ASP A 20 -13.53 -7.88 6.49
C ASP A 20 -12.63 -7.05 5.57
N LEU A 21 -12.29 -5.81 5.93
CA LEU A 21 -11.36 -4.97 5.17
C LEU A 21 -10.01 -4.87 5.85
N ALA A 22 -8.95 -4.88 5.03
CA ALA A 22 -7.58 -4.61 5.45
C ALA A 22 -6.97 -3.54 4.53
N LEU A 23 -6.43 -2.49 5.13
CA LEU A 23 -5.65 -1.44 4.44
C LEU A 23 -4.17 -1.69 4.68
N THR A 24 -3.41 -1.82 3.60
CA THR A 24 -1.94 -1.76 3.60
C THR A 24 -1.49 -0.43 3.02
N SER A 25 -0.39 0.10 3.55
CA SER A 25 0.22 1.31 2.98
C SER A 25 1.72 1.34 3.19
N VAL A 26 2.41 2.02 2.28
CA VAL A 26 3.84 2.27 2.34
C VAL A 26 4.06 3.78 2.18
N ARG A 27 4.64 4.43 3.18
CA ARG A 27 5.07 5.83 3.06
C ARG A 27 6.28 5.90 2.13
N LEU A 28 6.20 6.73 1.09
CA LEU A 28 7.29 6.86 0.13
C LEU A 28 8.30 7.90 0.62
N ALA A 29 9.59 7.63 0.42
CA ALA A 29 10.67 8.53 0.86
C ALA A 29 10.59 9.95 0.24
N GLY A 30 10.03 10.05 -0.97
CA GLY A 30 9.79 11.33 -1.67
C GLY A 30 8.44 11.99 -1.37
N GLY A 31 7.72 11.51 -0.35
CA GLY A 31 6.39 11.98 0.01
C GLY A 31 5.25 11.19 -0.64
N GLY A 32 4.08 11.27 -0.02
CA GLY A 32 2.91 10.44 -0.36
C GLY A 32 3.03 9.00 0.13
N ALA A 33 2.11 8.15 -0.33
CA ALA A 33 2.06 6.73 0.02
C ALA A 33 1.47 5.89 -1.10
N THR A 34 1.73 4.58 -1.09
CA THR A 34 0.84 3.61 -1.72
C THR A 34 -0.27 3.24 -0.73
N ALA A 35 -1.45 2.91 -1.24
CA ALA A 35 -2.54 2.39 -0.43
C ALA A 35 -3.26 1.28 -1.20
N GLU A 36 -3.37 0.10 -0.59
CA GLU A 36 -4.10 -1.03 -1.16
C GLU A 36 -5.13 -1.49 -0.14
N VAL A 37 -6.32 -1.85 -0.60
CA VAL A 37 -7.37 -2.39 0.26
C VAL A 37 -7.70 -3.80 -0.19
N ALA A 38 -7.61 -4.75 0.73
CA ALA A 38 -8.07 -6.11 0.53
C ALA A 38 -9.38 -6.35 1.28
N ARG A 39 -10.23 -7.21 0.72
CA ARG A 39 -11.42 -7.73 1.36
C ARG A 39 -11.27 -9.22 1.63
N ARG A 40 -11.59 -9.64 2.86
CA ARG A 40 -11.67 -11.03 3.24
C ARG A 40 -12.90 -11.68 2.62
N GLN A 41 -12.70 -12.81 1.99
CA GLN A 41 -13.76 -13.62 1.40
C GLN A 41 -14.36 -14.57 2.45
N PRO A 42 -15.56 -15.14 2.22
CA PRO A 42 -16.17 -16.10 3.16
C PRO A 42 -15.32 -17.33 3.46
N ASP A 43 -14.45 -17.74 2.54
CA ASP A 43 -13.48 -18.83 2.70
C ASP A 43 -12.24 -18.44 3.53
N GLY A 44 -12.15 -17.19 3.96
CA GLY A 44 -11.07 -16.64 4.77
C GLY A 44 -9.87 -16.10 3.97
N THR A 45 -9.87 -16.23 2.64
CA THR A 45 -8.85 -15.64 1.76
C THR A 45 -9.01 -14.13 1.64
N TRP A 46 -8.02 -13.45 1.06
CA TRP A 46 -8.04 -12.01 0.84
C TRP A 46 -7.87 -11.70 -0.65
N LEU A 47 -8.69 -10.79 -1.16
CA LEU A 47 -8.60 -10.27 -2.52
C LEU A 47 -8.44 -8.76 -2.47
N TRP A 48 -7.52 -8.22 -3.27
CA TRP A 48 -7.41 -6.78 -3.48
C TRP A 48 -8.67 -6.26 -4.15
N ILE A 49 -9.27 -5.22 -3.57
CA ILE A 49 -10.46 -4.55 -4.09
C ILE A 49 -10.16 -3.10 -4.51
N LEU A 50 -9.08 -2.51 -4.00
CA LEU A 50 -8.56 -1.21 -4.41
C LEU A 50 -7.04 -1.24 -4.41
N ASP A 51 -6.43 -0.58 -5.39
CA ASP A 51 -5.00 -0.30 -5.46
C ASP A 51 -4.82 1.15 -5.92
N GLN A 52 -4.13 1.94 -5.09
CA GLN A 52 -3.74 3.31 -5.42
C GLN A 52 -2.24 3.47 -5.19
N PRO A 53 -1.43 3.53 -6.26
CA PRO A 53 0.02 3.61 -6.15
C PRO A 53 0.53 4.98 -5.67
N ARG A 54 -0.33 6.02 -5.69
CA ARG A 54 0.03 7.36 -5.22
C ARG A 54 -1.14 8.07 -4.54
N VAL A 55 -1.10 8.09 -3.21
CA VAL A 55 -1.92 8.95 -2.36
C VAL A 55 -1.05 10.11 -1.90
N THR A 56 -1.54 11.33 -2.10
CA THR A 56 -0.92 12.56 -1.60
C THR A 56 -1.83 13.17 -0.53
N GLY A 57 -1.24 13.74 0.51
CA GLY A 57 -1.94 14.58 1.47
C GLY A 57 -2.09 16.01 0.97
#